data_AF-A9UY07-F1
#
_entry.id   AF-A9UY07-F1
#
_cell.length_a   1.000
_cell.length_b   1.000
_cell.length_c   1.000
_cell.angle_alpha   90.00
_cell.angle_beta   90.00
_cell.angle_gamma   90.00
#
_symmetry.space_group_name_H-M   'P 1'
#
loop_
_entity.id
_entity.type
_entity.pdbx_description
1 polymer ?
#
loop_
_entity_poly.entity_id
_entity_poly.type
_entity_poly.pdbx_seq_one_letter_code
_entity_poly.pdbx_strand_id
1 'polypeptide(L)'
;MSWLQSMSMPNMAWQRKFRCHSIMMLQGAAREDADTGGKIFLPPDALEDLASRNVQYPMMFKLRNDSIGKETHAGVLEFTATPGHVYMPGWMMRNLLLQEDEIITVQNLSMVTCTYAKFQPQSPDFLDISNPKAVLENTLRKFSCLTVNDIIAINYNNKVYEIEVLEVKPENSDQAVSIVECDMQLEFAAPIGYKEPERVRPAASDAATHAATAQVSTAACSRRSSTFMLMLDVS
;
A
#
# COMPACT_ATOMS: atom_id res chain seq x y z
N MET A 1 48.54 -31.32 -5.02
CA MET A 1 48.37 -29.90 -4.64
C MET A 1 47.22 -29.34 -5.47
N SER A 2 46.00 -29.50 -4.97
CA SER A 2 44.76 -29.07 -5.62
C SER A 2 44.34 -27.74 -5.01
N TRP A 3 44.77 -26.62 -5.60
CA TRP A 3 44.43 -25.26 -5.13
C TRP A 3 44.18 -24.30 -6.30
N LEU A 4 43.48 -24.75 -7.33
CA LEU A 4 42.73 -23.85 -8.20
C LEU A 4 41.28 -24.27 -8.11
N GLN A 5 40.73 -24.04 -6.92
CA GLN A 5 39.30 -23.95 -6.74
C GLN A 5 38.87 -22.76 -7.58
N SER A 6 38.41 -23.07 -8.79
CA SER A 6 37.46 -22.30 -9.58
C SER A 6 36.67 -21.38 -8.64
N MET A 7 37.08 -20.11 -8.58
CA MET A 7 36.18 -19.06 -8.14
C MET A 7 35.12 -19.04 -9.23
N SER A 8 34.05 -19.81 -9.04
CA SER A 8 32.84 -19.62 -9.81
C SER A 8 32.47 -18.17 -9.58
N MET A 9 32.77 -17.29 -10.54
CA MET A 9 32.11 -16.01 -10.58
C MET A 9 30.63 -16.36 -10.63
N PRO A 10 29.83 -16.07 -9.57
CA PRO A 10 28.41 -16.27 -9.69
C PRO A 10 28.00 -15.45 -10.91
N ASN A 11 27.27 -16.07 -11.83
CA ASN A 11 26.78 -15.48 -13.07
C ASN A 11 26.41 -14.01 -12.81
N MET A 12 27.32 -13.09 -13.14
CA MET A 12 27.36 -11.81 -12.44
C MET A 12 26.20 -11.00 -12.98
N ALA A 13 25.15 -10.87 -12.16
CA ALA A 13 23.97 -10.08 -12.47
C ALA A 13 24.42 -8.72 -13.03
N TRP A 14 23.79 -8.28 -14.11
CA TRP A 14 24.17 -7.01 -14.75
C TRP A 14 24.10 -5.89 -13.71
N GLN A 15 25.19 -5.13 -13.55
CA GLN A 15 25.28 -4.06 -12.58
C GLN A 15 26.03 -2.89 -13.21
N ARG A 16 25.42 -1.71 -13.18
CA ARG A 16 26.02 -0.47 -13.68
C ARG A 16 25.66 0.71 -12.79
N LYS A 17 26.54 1.71 -12.78
CA LYS A 17 26.33 2.96 -12.05
C LYS A 17 25.78 4.03 -13.00
N PHE A 18 24.79 4.78 -12.53
CA PHE A 18 24.16 5.85 -13.29
C PHE A 18 23.95 7.08 -12.41
N ARG A 19 23.83 8.25 -13.04
CA ARG A 19 23.42 9.49 -12.37
C ARG A 19 21.90 9.55 -12.31
N CYS A 20 21.34 9.76 -11.13
CA CYS A 20 19.89 9.85 -10.95
C CYS A 20 19.39 11.29 -11.22
N HIS A 21 18.27 11.38 -11.93
CA HIS A 21 17.54 12.63 -12.14
C HIS A 21 16.05 12.42 -11.92
N SER A 22 15.35 13.49 -11.59
CA SER A 22 13.90 13.48 -11.51
C SER A 22 13.28 13.34 -12.90
N ILE A 23 12.19 12.57 -13.03
CA ILE A 23 11.38 12.48 -14.26
C ILE A 23 10.91 13.86 -14.74
N MET A 24 10.78 14.84 -13.85
CA MET A 24 10.41 16.22 -14.20
C MET A 24 11.40 16.88 -15.18
N MET A 25 12.67 16.46 -15.18
CA MET A 25 13.69 16.98 -16.10
C MET A 25 13.58 16.40 -17.52
N LEU A 26 13.05 15.19 -17.68
CA LEU A 26 12.90 14.52 -18.98
C LEU A 26 11.92 15.30 -19.85
N GLN A 27 12.14 15.51 -21.16
CA GLN A 27 11.20 16.24 -22.04
C GLN A 27 10.01 15.38 -22.51
N GLY A 28 8.75 15.85 -22.37
CA GLY A 28 7.56 15.15 -22.92
C GLY A 28 6.23 15.32 -22.16
N ALA A 29 5.13 14.83 -22.74
CA ALA A 29 3.78 14.87 -22.13
C ALA A 29 3.48 13.67 -21.20
N ALA A 30 4.22 12.56 -21.32
CA ALA A 30 4.02 11.35 -20.51
C ALA A 30 4.59 11.44 -19.07
N ARG A 31 4.93 12.64 -18.60
CA ARG A 31 5.66 12.89 -17.34
C ARG A 31 4.81 12.65 -16.10
N GLU A 32 3.59 13.18 -16.08
CA GLU A 32 2.75 13.18 -14.86
C GLU A 32 2.30 11.76 -14.48
N ASP A 33 1.95 10.97 -15.49
CA ASP A 33 1.61 9.56 -15.29
C ASP A 33 2.82 8.70 -14.89
N ALA A 34 4.00 9.03 -15.41
CA ALA A 34 5.24 8.33 -15.07
C ALA A 34 5.72 8.65 -13.65
N ASP A 35 5.57 9.89 -13.18
CA ASP A 35 5.94 10.30 -11.81
C ASP A 35 5.03 9.66 -10.74
N THR A 36 3.79 9.36 -11.09
CA THR A 36 2.86 8.62 -10.20
C THR A 36 3.10 7.09 -10.24
N GLY A 37 3.98 6.61 -11.12
CA GLY A 37 4.25 5.18 -11.31
C GLY A 37 5.44 4.67 -10.52
N GLY A 38 5.73 3.37 -10.68
CA GLY A 38 6.90 2.70 -10.10
C GLY A 38 7.87 2.16 -11.14
N LYS A 39 8.02 2.91 -12.23
CA LYS A 39 8.89 2.55 -13.35
C LYS A 39 9.89 3.66 -13.63
N ILE A 40 11.10 3.26 -14.03
CA ILE A 40 12.21 4.15 -14.32
C ILE A 40 12.53 4.18 -15.81
N PHE A 41 13.22 5.23 -16.24
CA PHE A 41 13.78 5.31 -17.59
C PHE A 41 15.27 5.01 -17.54
N LEU A 42 15.69 4.06 -18.38
CA LEU A 42 17.09 3.67 -18.53
C LEU A 42 17.63 4.15 -19.89
N PRO A 43 18.96 4.25 -20.06
CA PRO A 43 19.54 4.59 -21.35
C PRO A 43 19.50 3.39 -22.31
N PRO A 44 19.47 3.60 -23.64
CA PRO A 44 19.46 2.53 -24.63
C PRO A 44 20.67 1.59 -24.50
N ASP A 45 21.84 2.11 -24.11
CA ASP A 45 23.05 1.31 -23.84
C ASP A 45 22.82 0.21 -22.80
N ALA A 46 21.93 0.43 -21.82
CA ALA A 46 21.60 -0.58 -20.83
C ALA A 46 20.80 -1.74 -21.44
N LEU A 47 19.94 -1.45 -22.42
CA LEU A 47 19.16 -2.47 -23.11
C LEU A 47 20.05 -3.38 -23.95
N GLU A 48 21.05 -2.84 -24.63
CA GLU A 48 22.01 -3.64 -25.42
C GLU A 48 22.77 -4.63 -24.54
N ASP A 49 23.25 -4.17 -23.38
CA ASP A 49 23.90 -5.04 -22.40
C ASP A 49 22.96 -6.14 -21.88
N LEU A 50 21.71 -5.80 -21.56
CA LEU A 50 20.72 -6.74 -21.05
C LEU A 50 20.32 -7.77 -22.12
N ALA A 51 20.19 -7.33 -23.37
CA ALA A 51 19.91 -8.18 -24.52
C ALA A 51 21.06 -9.16 -24.77
N SER A 52 22.32 -8.71 -24.66
CA SER A 52 23.50 -9.59 -24.80
C SER A 52 23.55 -10.70 -23.74
N ARG A 53 22.95 -10.44 -22.57
CA ARG A 53 22.84 -11.38 -21.43
C ARG A 53 21.56 -12.20 -21.46
N ASN A 54 20.74 -12.04 -22.50
CA ASN A 54 19.51 -12.79 -22.72
C ASN A 54 18.49 -12.63 -21.57
N VAL A 55 18.44 -11.45 -20.94
CA VAL A 55 17.48 -11.11 -19.89
C VAL A 55 16.09 -11.01 -20.51
N GLN A 56 15.16 -11.82 -20.00
CA GLN A 56 13.78 -11.84 -20.47
C GLN A 56 12.91 -10.83 -19.71
N TYR A 57 11.81 -10.42 -20.34
CA TYR A 57 10.80 -9.59 -19.70
C TYR A 57 10.01 -10.40 -18.65
N PRO A 58 9.56 -9.81 -17.52
CA PRO A 58 9.75 -8.42 -17.09
C PRO A 58 11.16 -8.13 -16.55
N MET A 59 11.75 -7.02 -17.01
CA MET A 59 13.06 -6.57 -16.54
C MET A 59 12.91 -5.75 -15.26
N MET A 60 13.48 -6.28 -14.17
CA MET A 60 13.43 -5.65 -12.85
C MET A 60 14.82 -5.28 -12.39
N PHE A 61 14.90 -4.18 -11.66
CA PHE A 61 16.14 -3.61 -11.21
C PHE A 61 16.11 -3.30 -9.72
N LYS A 62 17.19 -3.66 -9.06
CA LYS A 62 17.53 -3.22 -7.71
C LYS A 62 18.33 -1.93 -7.82
N LEU A 63 17.80 -0.88 -7.20
CA LEU A 63 18.44 0.43 -7.10
C LEU A 63 19.04 0.55 -5.71
N ARG A 64 20.34 0.80 -5.63
CA ARG A 64 21.07 0.96 -4.38
C ARG A 64 21.74 2.32 -4.34
N ASN A 65 21.51 3.02 -3.24
CA ASN A 65 22.31 4.16 -2.87
C ASN A 65 23.53 3.66 -2.07
N ASP A 66 24.73 3.71 -2.67
CA ASP A 66 25.97 3.28 -2.02
C ASP A 66 26.36 4.18 -0.84
N SER A 67 25.94 5.45 -0.84
CA SER A 67 26.27 6.44 0.19
C SER A 67 25.56 6.17 1.52
N ILE A 68 24.28 5.80 1.44
CA ILE A 68 23.39 5.64 2.61
C ILE A 68 23.13 4.16 2.93
N GLY A 69 23.32 3.28 1.94
CA GLY A 69 23.03 1.85 2.08
C GLY A 69 21.55 1.51 1.97
N LYS A 70 20.72 2.45 1.48
CA LYS A 70 19.31 2.19 1.16
C LYS A 70 19.17 1.52 -0.21
N GLU A 71 18.18 0.66 -0.31
CA GLU A 71 17.88 -0.12 -1.50
C GLU A 71 16.37 -0.06 -1.79
N THR A 72 16.00 0.00 -3.06
CA THR A 72 14.60 -0.09 -3.54
C THR A 72 14.59 -0.85 -4.85
N HIS A 73 13.42 -1.30 -5.28
CA HIS A 73 13.25 -2.08 -6.49
C HIS A 73 12.28 -1.38 -7.44
N ALA A 74 12.65 -1.37 -8.73
CA ALA A 74 11.89 -0.70 -9.76
C ALA A 74 11.87 -1.50 -11.06
N GLY A 75 10.76 -1.38 -11.79
CA GLY A 75 10.69 -1.87 -13.18
C GLY A 75 11.20 -0.80 -14.15
N VAL A 76 11.51 -1.19 -15.37
CA VAL A 76 11.78 -0.24 -16.46
C VAL A 76 10.49 0.08 -17.23
N LEU A 77 10.28 1.36 -17.56
CA LEU A 77 9.22 1.78 -18.47
C LEU A 77 9.74 1.75 -19.91
N GLU A 78 10.79 2.54 -20.18
CA GLU A 78 11.36 2.73 -21.50
C GLU A 78 12.87 2.97 -21.44
N PHE A 79 13.54 2.70 -22.55
CA PHE A 79 14.98 2.91 -22.72
C PHE A 79 15.28 4.18 -23.54
N THR A 80 14.77 5.31 -23.07
CA THR A 80 14.85 6.62 -23.75
C THR A 80 15.70 7.65 -22.98
N ALA A 81 16.31 7.25 -21.87
CA ALA A 81 17.14 8.16 -21.07
C ALA A 81 18.44 8.53 -21.79
N THR A 82 18.97 9.70 -21.46
CA THR A 82 20.31 10.14 -21.88
C THR A 82 21.37 9.14 -21.39
N PRO A 83 22.35 8.76 -22.23
CA PRO A 83 23.43 7.86 -21.82
C PRO A 83 24.07 8.29 -20.50
N GLY A 84 24.25 7.34 -19.58
CA GLY A 84 24.80 7.57 -18.24
C GLY A 84 23.81 8.13 -17.19
N HIS A 85 22.57 8.43 -17.57
CA HIS A 85 21.55 9.00 -16.70
C HIS A 85 20.35 8.04 -16.54
N VAL A 86 19.72 8.09 -15.37
CA VAL A 86 18.50 7.35 -15.05
C VAL A 86 17.48 8.33 -14.49
N TYR A 87 16.26 8.27 -15.04
CA TYR A 87 15.16 9.09 -14.54
C TYR A 87 14.21 8.24 -13.71
N MET A 88 13.89 8.72 -12.51
CA MET A 88 12.98 8.02 -11.61
C MET A 88 11.96 8.99 -10.97
N PRO A 89 10.84 8.45 -10.48
CA PRO A 89 9.83 9.24 -9.80
C PRO A 89 10.35 9.97 -8.56
N GLY A 90 9.77 11.12 -8.24
CA GLY A 90 10.18 11.92 -7.08
C GLY A 90 10.05 11.18 -5.75
N TRP A 91 9.03 10.33 -5.60
CA TRP A 91 8.86 9.52 -4.38
C TRP A 91 9.97 8.49 -4.19
N MET A 92 10.48 7.91 -5.28
CA MET A 92 11.57 6.93 -5.25
C MET A 92 12.90 7.58 -4.86
N MET A 93 13.16 8.80 -5.36
CA MET A 93 14.32 9.59 -4.93
C MET A 93 14.26 9.91 -3.43
N ARG A 94 13.07 10.25 -2.90
CA ARG A 94 12.87 10.48 -1.45
C ARG A 94 13.13 9.22 -0.63
N ASN A 95 12.67 8.05 -1.08
CA ASN A 95 12.91 6.79 -0.37
C ASN A 95 14.40 6.46 -0.25
N LEU A 96 15.13 6.60 -1.37
CA LEU A 96 16.58 6.40 -1.44
C LEU A 96 17.41 7.54 -0.85
N LEU A 97 16.76 8.64 -0.44
CA LEU A 97 17.38 9.86 0.07
C LEU A 97 18.45 10.43 -0.89
N LEU A 98 18.12 10.42 -2.18
CA LEU A 98 19.01 10.88 -3.24
C LEU A 98 18.77 12.34 -3.59
N GLN A 99 19.85 13.04 -3.94
CA GLN A 99 19.78 14.32 -4.63
C GLN A 99 19.94 14.13 -6.14
N GLU A 100 19.56 15.14 -6.92
CA GLU A 100 19.79 15.14 -8.36
C GLU A 100 21.30 15.07 -8.67
N ASP A 101 21.66 14.36 -9.73
CA ASP A 101 23.05 14.10 -10.15
C ASP A 101 23.87 13.20 -9.20
N GLU A 102 23.22 12.54 -8.23
CA GLU A 102 23.87 11.54 -7.38
C GLU A 102 24.04 10.20 -8.10
N ILE A 103 25.09 9.46 -7.76
CA ILE A 103 25.39 8.17 -8.39
C ILE A 103 24.65 7.06 -7.66
N ILE A 104 23.86 6.30 -8.43
CA ILE A 104 23.19 5.08 -7.96
C ILE A 104 23.74 3.85 -8.64
N THR A 105 23.70 2.74 -7.92
CA THR A 105 24.00 1.42 -8.45
C THR A 105 22.70 0.75 -8.88
N VAL A 106 22.61 0.38 -10.16
CA VAL A 106 21.47 -0.33 -10.74
C VAL A 106 21.92 -1.76 -11.05
N GLN A 107 21.22 -2.73 -10.48
CA GLN A 107 21.50 -4.15 -10.68
C GLN A 107 20.26 -4.85 -11.24
N ASN A 108 20.42 -5.68 -12.27
CA ASN A 108 19.35 -6.53 -12.77
C ASN A 108 19.08 -7.67 -11.78
N LEU A 109 17.82 -7.92 -11.50
CA LEU A 109 17.40 -8.99 -10.60
C LEU A 109 16.07 -9.59 -11.10
N SER A 110 15.91 -10.89 -10.99
CA SER A 110 14.62 -11.56 -11.23
C SER A 110 13.92 -11.79 -9.90
N MET A 111 12.70 -11.26 -9.74
CA MET A 111 11.91 -11.41 -8.51
C MET A 111 10.77 -12.40 -8.72
N VAL A 112 10.39 -13.07 -7.64
CA VAL A 112 9.19 -13.89 -7.58
C VAL A 112 7.92 -13.03 -7.49
N THR A 113 6.80 -13.61 -7.89
CA THR A 113 5.50 -12.94 -7.87
C THR A 113 4.94 -12.82 -6.45
N CYS A 114 4.31 -11.69 -6.17
CA CYS A 114 3.67 -11.41 -4.89
C CYS A 114 2.35 -12.19 -4.75
N THR A 115 2.08 -12.70 -3.56
CA THR A 115 0.82 -13.37 -3.20
C THR A 115 0.01 -12.58 -2.17
N TYR A 116 0.70 -11.84 -1.30
CA TYR A 116 0.10 -11.04 -0.24
C TYR A 116 0.98 -9.84 0.05
N ALA A 117 0.37 -8.68 0.24
CA ALA A 117 1.05 -7.46 0.65
C ALA A 117 0.22 -6.69 1.67
N LYS A 118 0.89 -6.21 2.72
CA LYS A 118 0.32 -5.41 3.79
C LYS A 118 0.81 -3.98 3.68
N PHE A 119 -0.14 -3.06 3.71
CA PHE A 119 0.11 -1.63 3.53
C PHE A 119 -0.33 -0.84 4.76
N GLN A 120 0.44 0.18 5.12
CA GLN A 120 0.14 1.11 6.19
C GLN A 120 0.02 2.53 5.65
N PRO A 121 -1.18 3.14 5.67
CA PRO A 121 -1.33 4.55 5.33
C PRO A 121 -0.61 5.44 6.34
N GLN A 122 0.09 6.47 5.88
CA GLN A 122 0.77 7.43 6.75
C GLN A 122 -0.18 8.54 7.26
N SER A 123 -1.25 8.83 6.51
CA SER A 123 -2.24 9.86 6.84
C SER A 123 -3.62 9.26 7.12
N PRO A 124 -4.38 9.77 8.13
CA PRO A 124 -5.77 9.40 8.34
C PRO A 124 -6.69 9.82 7.18
N ASP A 125 -6.27 10.77 6.34
CA ASP A 125 -7.04 11.23 5.17
C ASP A 125 -7.30 10.10 4.16
N PHE A 126 -6.52 9.02 4.23
CA PHE A 126 -6.73 7.82 3.41
C PHE A 126 -8.03 7.08 3.79
N LEU A 127 -8.52 7.24 5.02
CA LEU A 127 -9.77 6.65 5.50
C LEU A 127 -11.01 7.31 4.90
N ASP A 128 -10.89 8.54 4.39
CA ASP A 128 -11.99 9.27 3.75
C ASP A 128 -12.32 8.73 2.34
N ILE A 129 -11.46 7.88 1.79
CA ILE A 129 -11.65 7.27 0.48
C ILE A 129 -12.74 6.20 0.57
N SER A 130 -13.78 6.31 -0.26
CA SER A 130 -14.91 5.37 -0.22
C SER A 130 -14.52 3.92 -0.55
N ASN A 131 -13.52 3.70 -1.41
CA ASN A 131 -13.02 2.38 -1.76
C ASN A 131 -11.48 2.36 -1.87
N PRO A 132 -10.75 2.25 -0.75
CA PRO A 132 -9.29 2.34 -0.73
C PRO A 132 -8.62 1.14 -1.43
N LYS A 133 -9.26 -0.05 -1.43
CA LYS A 133 -8.74 -1.25 -2.10
C LYS A 133 -8.67 -1.06 -3.61
N ALA A 134 -9.77 -0.63 -4.22
CA ALA A 134 -9.82 -0.44 -5.67
C ALA A 134 -8.86 0.66 -6.17
N VAL A 135 -8.72 1.75 -5.39
CA VAL A 135 -7.76 2.82 -5.70
C VAL A 135 -6.32 2.31 -5.66
N LEU A 136 -5.99 1.52 -4.64
CA LEU A 136 -4.67 0.92 -4.51
C LEU A 136 -4.40 -0.08 -5.65
N GLU A 137 -5.32 -0.99 -5.96
CA GLU A 137 -5.18 -1.94 -7.08
C GLU A 137 -4.95 -1.24 -8.42
N ASN A 138 -5.72 -0.19 -8.71
CA ASN A 138 -5.55 0.59 -9.93
C ASN A 138 -4.19 1.29 -9.99
N THR A 139 -3.73 1.82 -8.85
CA THR A 139 -2.44 2.49 -8.75
C THR A 139 -1.30 1.49 -8.92
N LEU A 140 -1.37 0.34 -8.25
CA LEU A 140 -0.35 -0.71 -8.29
C LEU A 140 -0.14 -1.29 -9.68
N ARG A 141 -1.10 -1.20 -10.62
CA ARG A 141 -0.87 -1.53 -12.05
C ARG A 141 0.24 -0.69 -12.70
N LYS A 142 0.51 0.52 -12.18
CA LYS A 142 1.61 1.39 -12.64
C LYS A 142 2.96 0.98 -12.04
N PHE A 143 2.97 0.12 -11.03
CA PHE A 143 4.16 -0.35 -10.33
C PHE A 143 4.51 -1.75 -10.82
N SER A 144 5.79 -2.05 -10.85
CA SER A 144 6.26 -3.40 -11.22
C SER A 144 6.73 -4.17 -9.99
N CYS A 145 7.29 -3.48 -9.00
CA CYS A 145 7.91 -4.08 -7.82
C CYS A 145 7.33 -3.47 -6.55
N LEU A 146 7.42 -4.21 -5.45
CA LEU A 146 7.27 -3.69 -4.09
C LEU A 146 8.45 -4.14 -3.25
N THR A 147 9.00 -3.22 -2.46
CA THR A 147 10.00 -3.49 -1.43
C THR A 147 9.37 -3.24 -0.07
N VAL A 148 9.73 -4.03 0.94
CA VAL A 148 9.34 -3.78 2.33
C VAL A 148 9.99 -2.49 2.84
N ASN A 149 9.26 -1.72 3.64
CA ASN A 149 9.61 -0.41 4.18
C ASN A 149 9.72 0.73 3.14
N ASP A 150 9.34 0.50 1.87
CA ASP A 150 9.23 1.58 0.90
C ASP A 150 7.93 2.36 1.14
N ILE A 151 8.03 3.69 1.05
CA ILE A 151 6.89 4.61 1.07
C ILE A 151 6.49 4.91 -0.37
N ILE A 152 5.34 4.40 -0.80
CA ILE A 152 4.77 4.66 -2.12
C ILE A 152 3.82 5.86 -2.06
N ALA A 153 3.87 6.70 -3.10
CA ALA A 153 2.98 7.84 -3.26
C ALA A 153 1.84 7.50 -4.23
N ILE A 154 0.60 7.75 -3.81
CA ILE A 154 -0.62 7.48 -4.59
C ILE A 154 -1.34 8.80 -4.83
N ASN A 155 -1.60 9.11 -6.11
CA ASN A 155 -2.39 10.27 -6.47
C ASN A 155 -3.87 9.87 -6.64
N TYR A 156 -4.73 10.42 -5.80
CA TYR A 156 -6.18 10.24 -5.91
C TYR A 156 -6.90 11.55 -5.66
N ASN A 157 -7.82 11.92 -6.56
CA ASN A 157 -8.60 13.16 -6.48
C ASN A 157 -7.73 14.42 -6.26
N ASN A 158 -6.61 14.51 -7.00
CA ASN A 158 -5.62 15.59 -6.93
C ASN A 158 -4.93 15.73 -5.56
N LYS A 159 -4.97 14.69 -4.73
CA LYS A 159 -4.23 14.60 -3.47
C LYS A 159 -3.25 13.44 -3.52
N VAL A 160 -2.05 13.68 -3.03
CA VAL A 160 -1.00 12.67 -2.90
C VAL A 160 -1.11 12.06 -1.49
N TYR A 161 -1.32 10.76 -1.44
CA TYR A 161 -1.35 9.96 -0.23
C TYR A 161 -0.10 9.10 -0.15
N GLU A 162 0.55 9.07 1.00
CA GLU A 162 1.73 8.24 1.24
C GLU A 162 1.34 6.98 2.01
N ILE A 163 1.82 5.84 1.52
CA ILE A 163 1.52 4.52 2.09
C ILE A 163 2.83 3.74 2.16
N GLU A 164 3.09 3.13 3.31
CA GLU A 164 4.26 2.29 3.54
C GLU A 164 3.91 0.81 3.31
N VAL A 165 4.84 0.08 2.70
CA VAL A 165 4.76 -1.37 2.55
C VAL A 165 5.32 -2.02 3.81
N LEU A 166 4.47 -2.63 4.64
CA LEU A 166 4.91 -3.27 5.88
C LEU A 166 5.44 -4.68 5.66
N GLU A 167 4.72 -5.48 4.86
CA GLU A 167 5.03 -6.89 4.67
C GLU A 167 4.65 -7.32 3.26
N VAL A 168 5.45 -8.21 2.69
CA VAL A 168 5.18 -8.86 1.41
C VAL A 168 5.44 -10.36 1.52
N LYS A 169 4.69 -11.17 0.76
CA LYS A 169 4.89 -12.62 0.67
C LYS A 169 4.98 -13.07 -0.79
N PRO A 170 5.89 -13.99 -1.13
CA PRO A 170 6.81 -14.71 -0.24
C PRO A 170 7.96 -13.84 0.30
N GLU A 171 8.46 -14.18 1.48
CA GLU A 171 9.63 -13.51 2.06
C GLU A 171 10.90 -13.98 1.34
N ASN A 172 11.66 -13.02 0.82
CA ASN A 172 12.90 -13.27 0.08
C ASN A 172 14.07 -12.55 0.75
N SER A 173 15.29 -12.93 0.36
CA SER A 173 16.53 -12.27 0.81
C SER A 173 16.55 -10.76 0.61
N ASP A 174 15.94 -10.29 -0.49
CA ASP A 174 15.92 -8.88 -0.87
C ASP A 174 14.66 -8.13 -0.36
N GLN A 175 13.79 -8.82 0.39
CA GLN A 175 12.51 -8.29 0.90
C GLN A 175 11.70 -7.54 -0.19
N ALA A 176 11.76 -8.07 -1.41
CA ALA A 176 11.16 -7.48 -2.59
C ALA A 176 10.44 -8.53 -3.43
N VAL A 177 9.36 -8.09 -4.08
CA VAL A 177 8.48 -8.93 -4.88
C VAL A 177 8.07 -8.22 -6.17
N SER A 178 7.80 -9.02 -7.21
CA SER A 178 7.19 -8.55 -8.45
C SER A 178 5.67 -8.58 -8.33
N ILE A 179 5.01 -7.52 -8.81
CA ILE A 179 3.54 -7.39 -8.85
C ILE A 179 3.00 -7.26 -10.27
N VAL A 180 3.84 -7.54 -11.27
CA VAL A 180 3.46 -7.47 -12.68
C VAL A 180 2.40 -8.54 -12.96
N GLU A 181 1.18 -8.11 -13.32
CA GLU A 181 0.05 -8.98 -13.69
C GLU A 181 -0.29 -10.04 -12.62
N CYS A 182 -0.06 -9.72 -11.34
CA CYS A 182 -0.31 -10.64 -10.24
C CYS A 182 -1.60 -10.28 -9.49
N ASP A 183 -2.41 -11.28 -9.19
CA ASP A 183 -3.55 -11.16 -8.29
C ASP A 183 -3.09 -11.47 -6.85
N MET A 184 -2.75 -10.42 -6.11
CA MET A 184 -2.31 -10.53 -4.71
C MET A 184 -3.39 -10.08 -3.73
N GLN A 185 -3.35 -10.63 -2.51
CA GLN A 185 -4.22 -10.21 -1.43
C GLN A 185 -3.70 -8.92 -0.78
N LEU A 186 -4.55 -7.90 -0.72
CA LEU A 186 -4.25 -6.61 -0.11
C LEU A 186 -4.84 -6.52 1.30
N GLU A 187 -3.98 -6.30 2.29
CA GLU A 187 -4.36 -6.00 3.67
C GLU A 187 -3.93 -4.58 4.07
N PHE A 188 -4.78 -3.88 4.82
CA PHE A 188 -4.47 -2.58 5.39
C PHE A 188 -4.23 -2.67 6.89
N ALA A 189 -3.11 -2.11 7.35
CA ALA A 189 -2.85 -1.86 8.75
C ALA A 189 -3.46 -0.53 9.19
N ALA A 190 -3.61 -0.34 10.50
CA ALA A 190 -4.04 0.94 11.06
C ALA A 190 -3.04 2.06 10.71
N PRO A 191 -3.49 3.26 10.31
CA PRO A 191 -2.61 4.38 10.00
C PRO A 191 -1.77 4.81 11.21
N ILE A 192 -0.58 5.34 10.97
CA ILE A 192 0.28 5.88 12.02
C ILE A 192 -0.43 7.05 12.71
N GLY A 193 -0.61 6.97 14.03
CA GLY A 193 -1.24 8.03 14.82
C GLY A 193 -2.76 7.94 14.97
N TYR A 194 -3.43 6.91 14.43
CA TYR A 194 -4.85 6.69 14.71
C TYR A 194 -5.08 6.27 16.18
N LYS A 195 -5.67 7.16 16.98
CA LYS A 195 -6.32 6.78 18.23
C LYS A 195 -7.76 6.40 17.91
N GLU A 196 -8.10 5.13 18.08
CA GLU A 196 -9.49 4.68 17.97
C GLU A 196 -10.35 5.56 18.89
N PRO A 197 -11.39 6.25 18.36
CA PRO A 197 -12.30 6.95 19.23
C PRO A 197 -12.95 5.90 20.12
N GLU A 198 -12.66 5.97 21.43
CA GLU A 198 -13.30 5.09 22.41
C GLU A 198 -14.79 5.11 22.13
N ARG A 199 -15.34 3.94 21.77
CA ARG A 199 -16.78 3.76 21.75
C ARG A 199 -17.24 4.03 23.17
N VAL A 200 -17.73 5.24 23.42
CA VAL A 200 -18.53 5.53 24.60
C VAL A 200 -19.73 4.60 24.46
N ARG A 201 -19.67 3.44 25.11
CA ARG A 201 -20.83 2.59 25.30
C ARG A 201 -21.90 3.52 25.87
N PRO A 202 -23.05 3.72 25.21
CA PRO A 202 -24.16 4.37 25.85
C PRO A 202 -24.40 3.55 27.12
N ALA A 203 -24.16 4.15 28.29
CA ALA A 203 -24.46 3.51 29.55
C ALA A 203 -25.92 3.09 29.46
N ALA A 204 -26.17 1.79 29.51
CA ALA A 204 -27.51 1.26 29.67
C ALA A 204 -28.02 1.78 31.02
N SER A 205 -28.73 2.90 31.01
CA SER A 205 -29.43 3.41 32.19
C SER A 205 -30.69 2.58 32.36
N ASP A 206 -30.57 1.56 33.21
CA ASP A 206 -31.57 1.01 34.11
C ASP A 206 -33.03 1.45 33.88
N ALA A 207 -33.78 0.63 33.16
CA ALA A 207 -35.24 0.62 33.17
C ALA A 207 -35.74 -0.75 33.64
N ALA A 208 -35.40 -1.12 34.88
CA ALA A 208 -35.96 -2.30 35.53
C ALA A 208 -35.90 -2.17 37.07
N THR A 209 -36.72 -1.30 37.66
CA THR A 209 -37.13 -1.45 39.06
C THR A 209 -38.51 -0.85 39.25
N HIS A 210 -39.56 -1.63 38.99
CA HIS A 210 -40.82 -1.59 39.75
C HIS A 210 -41.59 -2.88 39.50
N ALA A 211 -41.24 -3.93 40.25
CA ALA A 211 -42.13 -5.06 40.47
C ALA A 211 -41.88 -5.67 41.85
N ALA A 212 -42.98 -5.77 42.62
CA ALA A 212 -43.17 -6.51 43.88
C ALA A 212 -42.59 -5.83 45.14
N THR A 213 -43.31 -5.64 46.25
CA THR A 213 -44.38 -6.46 46.85
C THR A 213 -45.09 -5.66 47.95
N ALA A 214 -46.43 -5.73 48.04
CA ALA A 214 -47.18 -5.81 49.32
C ALA A 214 -48.67 -6.08 49.04
N GLN A 215 -49.10 -7.30 49.31
CA GLN A 215 -50.52 -7.66 49.46
C GLN A 215 -50.96 -7.45 50.93
N VAL A 216 -52.28 -7.26 51.08
CA VAL A 216 -53.19 -7.84 52.12
C VAL A 216 -53.99 -6.81 52.95
N SER A 217 -55.32 -6.93 52.82
CA SER A 217 -56.41 -6.59 53.79
C SER A 217 -56.64 -5.10 54.10
N THR A 218 -57.84 -4.55 54.32
CA THR A 218 -59.24 -5.00 54.43
C THR A 218 -60.12 -3.74 54.49
N ALA A 219 -61.42 -3.91 54.24
CA ALA A 219 -62.54 -3.12 54.77
C ALA A 219 -62.95 -1.77 54.11
N ALA A 220 -64.13 -1.86 53.48
CA ALA A 220 -65.35 -1.13 53.82
C ALA A 220 -65.69 0.25 53.21
N CYS A 221 -66.99 0.33 52.83
CA CYS A 221 -67.86 1.52 52.76
C CYS A 221 -67.59 2.51 51.61
N SER A 222 -68.55 3.09 50.88
CA SER A 222 -70.01 3.03 50.77
C SER A 222 -70.41 4.10 49.73
N ARG A 223 -71.43 3.82 48.90
CA ARG A 223 -72.32 4.80 48.19
C ARG A 223 -71.67 5.65 47.08
N ARG A 224 -72.33 6.04 45.98
CA ARG A 224 -73.72 6.00 45.48
C ARG A 224 -73.62 6.22 43.95
N SER A 225 -74.28 5.41 43.13
CA SER A 225 -75.53 5.73 42.40
C SER A 225 -75.38 6.64 41.17
N SER A 226 -75.71 6.10 39.99
CA SER A 226 -76.82 6.51 39.10
C SER A 226 -76.59 5.91 37.69
N THR A 227 -77.30 4.86 37.27
CA THR A 227 -78.60 4.85 36.53
C THR A 227 -78.43 4.79 35.00
N PHE A 228 -78.91 3.68 34.41
CA PHE A 228 -79.56 3.45 33.08
C PHE A 228 -79.25 1.99 32.66
N MET A 229 -80.11 0.94 32.73
CA MET A 229 -81.53 0.75 32.33
C MET A 229 -81.69 0.98 30.81
N LEU A 230 -82.10 0.09 29.90
CA LEU A 230 -82.74 -1.24 29.85
C LEU A 230 -82.55 -1.74 28.37
N MET A 231 -82.26 -3.02 28.11
CA MET A 231 -83.22 -4.09 27.71
C MET A 231 -83.29 -4.33 26.19
N LEU A 232 -83.07 -5.58 25.76
CA LEU A 232 -84.04 -6.43 25.05
C LEU A 232 -83.31 -7.64 24.44
N ASP A 233 -83.65 -8.84 24.91
CA ASP A 233 -83.78 -10.03 24.06
C ASP A 233 -84.64 -11.08 24.80
N VAL A 234 -85.82 -11.33 24.23
CA VAL A 234 -86.69 -12.49 24.51
C VAL A 234 -87.29 -12.91 23.17
N SER A 235 -86.78 -14.00 22.61
CA SER A 235 -87.52 -15.17 22.08
C SER A 235 -86.60 -16.04 21.24
#